data_AF-A0A1Q5XQH4-F1
#
_entry.id   AF-A0A1Q5XQH4-F1
#
_cell.length_a   1.000
_cell.length_b   1.000
_cell.length_c   1.000
_cell.angle_alpha   90.00
_cell.angle_beta   90.00
_cell.angle_gamma   90.00
#
_symmetry.space_group_name_H-M   'P 1'
#
loop_
_entity.id
_entity.type
_entity.pdbx_description
1 polymer ?
#
loop_
_entity_poly.entity_id
_entity_poly.type
_entity_poly.pdbx_seq_one_letter_code
_entity_poly.pdbx_strand_id
1 'polypeptide(L)'
;MLLVICAIAGLLWCALVLGRINSGATTNPMQEADAGIILGMSMWGDEPSPGLKERLDYGLGLYREGKFTRFIVSGGLDKADYKYTEAEGMKNYLVGKGVPETAILLENKSTSTYENLQFSQRVMQSEGLKTAIIITHTFHGQRAFEIAKELNYSHPELGLTDSKVMSMFKYKTREILAYTKWKMQQLFL
;
A
#
# COMPACT_ATOMS: atom_id res chain seq x y z
N MET A 1 -10.80 35.30 -17.24
CA MET A 1 -10.99 35.25 -15.77
C MET A 1 -11.21 33.82 -15.28
N LEU A 2 -12.22 33.08 -15.76
CA LEU A 2 -12.50 31.70 -15.33
C LEU A 2 -11.31 30.72 -15.48
N LEU A 3 -10.64 30.71 -16.64
CA LEU A 3 -9.47 29.84 -16.89
C LEU A 3 -8.32 30.07 -15.89
N VAL A 4 -8.08 31.34 -15.53
CA VAL A 4 -7.05 31.72 -14.56
C VAL A 4 -7.44 31.23 -13.16
N ILE A 5 -8.70 31.37 -12.77
CA ILE A 5 -9.21 30.86 -11.49
C ILE A 5 -9.08 29.33 -11.42
N CYS A 6 -9.49 28.61 -12.47
CA CYS A 6 -9.34 27.16 -12.53
C CYS A 6 -7.87 26.72 -12.46
N ALA A 7 -6.97 27.43 -13.14
CA ALA A 7 -5.53 27.14 -13.09
C ALA A 7 -4.96 27.36 -11.68
N ILE A 8 -5.30 28.47 -11.03
CA ILE A 8 -4.87 28.77 -9.65
C ILE A 8 -5.41 27.71 -8.69
N ALA A 9 -6.70 27.36 -8.78
CA ALA A 9 -7.31 26.33 -7.95
C ALA A 9 -6.64 24.96 -8.13
N GLY A 10 -6.32 24.60 -9.37
CA GLY A 10 -5.57 23.37 -9.68
C GLY A 10 -4.17 23.36 -9.08
N LEU A 11 -3.42 24.47 -9.17
CA LEU A 11 -2.09 24.60 -8.57
C LEU A 11 -2.13 24.51 -7.04
N LEU A 12 -3.10 25.20 -6.41
CA LEU A 12 -3.31 25.13 -4.97
C LEU A 12 -3.66 23.70 -4.52
N TRP A 13 -4.54 23.02 -5.26
CA TRP A 13 -4.86 21.62 -4.99
C TRP A 13 -3.63 20.72 -5.09
N CYS A 14 -2.84 20.83 -6.15
CA CYS A 14 -1.59 20.08 -6.31
C CYS A 14 -0.62 20.34 -5.15
N ALA A 15 -0.47 21.60 -4.70
CA ALA A 15 0.38 21.95 -3.58
C ALA A 15 -0.12 21.33 -2.26
N LEU A 16 -1.44 21.37 -2.01
CA LEU A 16 -2.05 20.74 -0.83
C LEU A 16 -1.85 19.23 -0.83
N VAL A 17 -2.12 18.55 -1.95
CA VAL A 17 -1.94 17.11 -2.09
C VAL A 17 -0.46 16.72 -1.95
N LEU A 18 0.46 17.51 -2.51
CA LEU A 18 1.89 17.27 -2.32
C LEU A 18 2.31 17.43 -0.86
N GLY A 19 1.74 18.39 -0.14
CA GLY A 19 1.92 18.53 1.31
C GLY A 19 1.45 17.29 2.07
N ARG A 20 0.29 16.72 1.71
CA ARG A 20 -0.24 15.46 2.27
C ARG A 20 0.65 14.26 1.95
N ILE A 21 1.12 14.14 0.71
CA ILE A 21 2.06 13.09 0.30
C ILE A 21 3.35 13.15 1.12
N ASN A 22 3.87 14.35 1.36
CA ASN A 22 5.11 14.55 2.11
C ASN A 22 4.94 14.42 3.63
N SER A 23 3.70 14.41 4.16
CA SER A 23 3.44 14.20 5.59
C SER A 23 3.37 12.73 5.99
N GLY A 24 3.44 11.79 5.03
CA GLY A 24 3.45 10.36 5.32
C GLY A 24 4.70 9.97 6.11
N ALA A 25 4.50 9.41 7.29
CA ALA A 25 5.58 8.93 8.16
C ALA A 25 5.24 7.55 8.72
N THR A 26 6.29 6.75 8.96
CA THR A 26 6.16 5.49 9.71
C THR A 26 5.64 5.78 11.11
N THR A 27 4.70 4.98 11.60
CA THR A 27 4.20 5.07 12.97
C THR A 27 5.35 4.86 13.95
N ASN A 28 5.54 5.78 14.89
CA ASN A 28 6.58 5.71 15.89
C ASN A 28 6.06 6.27 17.24
N PRO A 29 6.09 5.50 18.35
CA PRO A 29 6.49 4.09 18.42
C PRO A 29 5.52 3.16 17.68
N MET A 30 6.07 2.17 16.96
CA MET A 30 5.31 1.12 16.26
C MET A 30 4.99 -0.02 17.24
N GLN A 31 3.70 -0.34 17.40
CA GLN A 31 3.25 -1.44 18.23
C GLN A 31 3.24 -2.76 17.45
N GLU A 32 3.19 -3.87 18.19
CA GLU A 32 2.97 -5.18 17.56
C GLU A 32 1.54 -5.28 17.03
N ALA A 33 1.37 -5.92 15.89
CA ALA A 33 0.09 -6.14 15.23
C ALA A 33 -0.10 -7.60 14.86
N ASP A 34 -1.36 -8.00 14.63
CA ASP A 34 -1.65 -9.36 14.17
C ASP A 34 -1.11 -9.60 12.75
N ALA A 35 -1.21 -8.58 11.89
CA ALA A 35 -0.83 -8.67 10.47
C ALA A 35 0.05 -7.52 9.96
N GLY A 36 0.91 -7.83 8.99
CA GLY A 36 1.56 -6.87 8.11
C GLY A 36 0.93 -6.92 6.72
N ILE A 37 0.24 -5.86 6.29
CA ILE A 37 -0.40 -5.77 4.98
C ILE A 37 0.57 -5.12 3.99
N ILE A 38 1.13 -5.89 3.07
CA ILE A 38 1.99 -5.36 2.00
C ILE A 38 1.11 -4.98 0.81
N LEU A 39 1.05 -3.68 0.51
CA LEU A 39 0.31 -3.18 -0.64
C LEU A 39 1.06 -3.46 -1.94
N GLY A 40 0.32 -3.92 -2.94
CA GLY A 40 0.75 -4.14 -4.30
C GLY A 40 1.26 -2.91 -5.04
N MET A 41 2.00 -3.14 -6.13
CA MET A 41 2.56 -2.08 -6.97
C MET A 41 2.63 -2.49 -8.45
N SER A 42 3.48 -3.48 -8.76
CA SER A 42 3.67 -4.01 -10.12
C SER A 42 4.59 -5.23 -10.11
N MET A 43 4.31 -6.16 -11.03
CA MET A 43 5.13 -7.33 -11.35
C MET A 43 5.93 -7.12 -12.64
N TRP A 44 7.13 -7.69 -12.72
CA TRP A 44 7.98 -7.72 -13.91
C TRP A 44 8.14 -9.17 -14.37
N GLY A 45 7.19 -9.63 -15.19
CA GLY A 45 7.03 -11.05 -15.49
C GLY A 45 6.62 -11.80 -14.24
N ASP A 46 7.40 -12.82 -13.87
CA ASP A 46 7.10 -13.69 -12.73
C ASP A 46 7.65 -13.16 -11.39
N GLU A 47 8.32 -12.00 -11.40
CA GLU A 47 9.04 -11.44 -10.25
C GLU A 47 8.47 -10.08 -9.79
N PRO A 48 8.51 -9.76 -8.48
CA PRO A 48 8.18 -8.43 -8.01
C PRO A 48 9.08 -7.36 -8.67
N SER A 49 8.48 -6.24 -9.08
CA SER A 49 9.28 -5.08 -9.54
C SER A 49 10.24 -4.59 -8.44
N PRO A 50 11.33 -3.87 -8.76
CA PRO A 50 12.27 -3.36 -7.76
C PRO A 50 11.60 -2.56 -6.64
N GLY A 51 10.61 -1.72 -6.95
CA GLY A 51 9.84 -1.01 -5.92
C GLY A 51 8.96 -1.94 -5.08
N LEU A 52 8.39 -2.99 -5.66
CA LEU A 52 7.66 -3.99 -4.87
C LEU A 52 8.62 -4.78 -3.95
N LYS A 53 9.84 -5.06 -4.41
CA LYS A 53 10.91 -5.66 -3.58
C LYS A 53 11.28 -4.78 -2.39
N GLU A 54 11.37 -3.46 -2.55
CA GLU A 54 11.62 -2.53 -1.44
C GLU A 54 10.56 -2.65 -0.33
N ARG A 55 9.28 -2.79 -0.70
CA ARG A 55 8.19 -3.01 0.27
C ARG A 55 8.28 -4.38 0.94
N LEU A 56 8.57 -5.42 0.16
CA LEU A 56 8.70 -6.79 0.64
C LEU A 56 9.87 -6.94 1.62
N ASP A 57 11.02 -6.38 1.28
CA ASP A 57 12.21 -6.44 2.12
C ASP A 57 12.01 -5.65 3.42
N TYR A 58 11.37 -4.49 3.35
CA TYR A 58 11.01 -3.72 4.54
C TYR A 58 10.01 -4.47 5.44
N GLY A 59 8.95 -5.02 4.85
CA GLY A 59 7.97 -5.84 5.58
C GLY A 59 8.58 -7.10 6.19
N LEU A 60 9.51 -7.74 5.49
CA LEU A 60 10.28 -8.88 6.01
C LEU A 60 11.16 -8.50 7.20
N GLY A 61 11.74 -7.29 7.19
CA GLY A 61 12.45 -6.74 8.35
C GLY A 61 11.55 -6.64 9.57
N LEU A 62 10.40 -5.98 9.43
CA LEU A 62 9.42 -5.84 10.51
C LEU A 62 8.91 -7.19 11.05
N TYR A 63 8.68 -8.15 10.15
CA TYR A 63 8.30 -9.51 10.53
C TYR A 63 9.40 -10.20 11.37
N ARG A 64 10.66 -10.09 10.96
CA ARG A 64 11.81 -10.66 11.70
C ARG A 64 12.05 -9.98 13.04
N GLU A 65 11.68 -8.71 13.16
CA GLU A 65 11.68 -7.95 14.42
C GLU A 65 10.49 -8.30 15.34
N GLY A 66 9.58 -9.18 14.89
CA GLY A 66 8.42 -9.60 15.68
C GLY A 66 7.26 -8.60 15.68
N LYS A 67 7.25 -7.61 14.77
CA LYS A 67 6.19 -6.59 14.72
C LYS A 67 4.83 -7.13 14.29
N PHE A 68 4.81 -8.26 13.60
CA PHE A 68 3.58 -8.99 13.28
C PHE A 68 3.88 -10.46 12.97
N THR A 69 2.85 -11.30 12.96
CA THR A 69 3.01 -12.76 12.77
C THR A 69 2.42 -13.28 11.45
N ARG A 70 1.48 -12.56 10.83
CA ARG A 70 0.89 -12.92 9.53
C ARG A 70 1.16 -11.84 8.49
N PHE A 71 1.63 -12.24 7.31
CA PHE A 71 1.60 -11.39 6.13
C PHE A 71 0.23 -11.44 5.49
N ILE A 72 -0.27 -10.29 5.05
CA ILE A 72 -1.31 -10.21 4.03
C ILE A 72 -0.67 -9.53 2.82
N VAL A 73 -0.49 -10.27 1.74
CA VAL A 73 0.02 -9.73 0.48
C VAL A 73 -1.16 -9.43 -0.44
N SER A 74 -1.33 -8.16 -0.80
CA SER A 74 -2.55 -7.65 -1.43
C SER A 74 -2.28 -6.99 -2.78
N GLY A 75 -2.84 -7.57 -3.84
CA GLY A 75 -2.76 -7.08 -5.21
C GLY A 75 -3.21 -8.12 -6.23
N GLY A 76 -4.10 -7.72 -7.14
CA GLY A 76 -4.62 -8.54 -8.22
C GLY A 76 -3.66 -8.69 -9.41
N LEU A 77 -4.23 -9.03 -10.57
CA LEU A 77 -3.48 -9.25 -11.80
C LEU A 77 -3.13 -7.92 -12.47
N ASP A 78 -1.83 -7.61 -12.56
CA ASP A 78 -1.31 -6.35 -13.15
C ASP A 78 -1.55 -6.31 -14.68
N LYS A 79 -1.31 -7.43 -15.37
CA LYS A 79 -1.56 -7.58 -16.82
C LYS A 79 -2.13 -8.94 -17.16
N ALA A 80 -3.01 -8.99 -18.16
CA ALA A 80 -3.71 -10.20 -18.56
C ALA A 80 -2.79 -11.34 -19.04
N ASP A 81 -1.59 -11.01 -19.53
CA ASP A 81 -0.57 -11.95 -19.99
C ASP A 81 0.38 -12.41 -18.88
N TYR A 82 0.28 -11.85 -17.67
CA TYR A 82 1.11 -12.27 -16.55
C TYR A 82 0.59 -13.57 -15.95
N LYS A 83 1.54 -14.43 -15.57
CA LYS A 83 1.25 -15.72 -14.96
C LYS A 83 0.74 -15.61 -13.52
N TYR A 84 1.24 -14.61 -12.79
CA TYR A 84 0.97 -14.41 -11.38
C TYR A 84 0.31 -13.06 -11.14
N THR A 85 -0.62 -13.03 -10.17
CA THR A 85 -1.03 -11.76 -9.56
C THR A 85 0.12 -11.16 -8.75
N GLU A 86 0.00 -9.88 -8.39
CA GLU A 86 0.96 -9.25 -7.48
C GLU A 86 1.05 -10.01 -6.15
N ALA A 87 -0.09 -10.42 -5.58
CA ALA A 87 -0.12 -11.20 -4.35
C ALA A 87 0.59 -12.56 -4.46
N GLU A 88 0.42 -13.28 -5.57
CA GLU A 88 1.10 -14.55 -5.82
C GLU A 88 2.61 -14.35 -5.97
N GLY A 89 3.03 -13.33 -6.70
CA GLY A 89 4.44 -12.95 -6.84
C GLY A 89 5.08 -12.55 -5.50
N MET A 90 4.36 -11.79 -4.68
CA MET A 90 4.79 -11.43 -3.33
C MET A 90 4.92 -12.66 -2.42
N LYS A 91 3.97 -13.60 -2.47
CA LYS A 91 4.08 -14.87 -1.73
C LYS A 91 5.32 -15.65 -2.15
N ASN A 92 5.52 -15.85 -3.46
CA ASN A 92 6.66 -16.59 -3.98
C ASN A 92 7.98 -15.97 -3.51
N TYR A 93 8.08 -14.64 -3.54
CA TYR A 93 9.24 -13.92 -3.05
C TYR A 93 9.50 -14.15 -1.55
N LEU A 94 8.49 -14.02 -0.70
CA LEU A 94 8.62 -14.19 0.75
C LEU A 94 8.97 -15.65 1.13
N VAL A 95 8.36 -16.62 0.47
CA VAL A 95 8.70 -18.05 0.63
C VAL A 95 10.16 -18.30 0.24
N GLY A 96 10.61 -17.73 -0.88
CA GLY A 96 12.01 -17.79 -1.31
C GLY A 96 12.99 -17.12 -0.32
N LYS A 97 12.50 -16.26 0.57
CA LYS A 97 13.27 -15.63 1.66
C LYS A 97 13.16 -16.37 3.00
N GLY A 98 12.52 -17.54 3.02
CA GLY A 98 12.40 -18.41 4.18
C GLY A 98 11.19 -18.13 5.08
N VAL A 99 10.22 -17.32 4.64
CA VAL A 99 8.96 -17.14 5.37
C VAL A 99 8.10 -18.39 5.18
N PRO A 100 7.58 -19.03 6.26
CA PRO A 100 6.68 -20.16 6.14
C PRO A 100 5.42 -19.80 5.35
N GLU A 101 4.98 -20.67 4.44
CA GLU A 101 3.76 -20.42 3.65
C GLU A 101 2.52 -20.18 4.52
N THR A 102 2.43 -20.84 5.67
CA THR A 102 1.34 -20.69 6.63
C THR A 102 1.27 -19.29 7.26
N ALA A 103 2.39 -18.55 7.24
CA ALA A 103 2.44 -17.16 7.70
C ALA A 103 1.94 -16.17 6.64
N ILE A 104 1.66 -16.59 5.39
CA ILE A 104 1.33 -15.70 4.28
C ILE A 104 -0.12 -15.93 3.83
N LEU A 105 -0.92 -14.87 3.92
CA LEU A 105 -2.29 -14.81 3.43
C LEU A 105 -2.35 -14.04 2.12
N LEU A 106 -3.10 -14.57 1.14
CA LEU A 106 -3.26 -13.94 -0.17
C LEU A 106 -4.55 -13.13 -0.26
N GLU A 107 -4.43 -11.94 -0.81
CA GLU A 107 -5.52 -11.17 -1.39
C GLU A 107 -5.17 -10.84 -2.84
N ASN A 108 -5.76 -11.55 -3.82
CA ASN A 108 -5.36 -11.50 -5.22
C ASN A 108 -6.44 -10.97 -6.18
N LYS A 109 -7.40 -10.18 -5.68
CA LYS A 109 -8.56 -9.70 -6.47
C LYS A 109 -8.57 -8.20 -6.68
N SER A 110 -7.84 -7.45 -5.86
CA SER A 110 -7.83 -6.00 -5.86
C SER A 110 -7.22 -5.37 -7.12
N THR A 111 -7.83 -4.28 -7.57
CA THR A 111 -7.40 -3.47 -8.73
C THR A 111 -7.10 -2.03 -8.34
N SER A 112 -7.26 -1.69 -7.07
CA SER A 112 -7.03 -0.35 -6.52
C SER A 112 -6.58 -0.42 -5.07
N THR A 113 -5.94 0.64 -4.57
CA THR A 113 -5.56 0.72 -3.14
C THR A 113 -6.77 0.62 -2.21
N TYR A 114 -7.93 1.14 -2.61
CA TYR A 114 -9.16 1.00 -1.82
C TYR A 114 -9.56 -0.47 -1.69
N GLU A 115 -9.54 -1.20 -2.80
CA GLU A 115 -9.81 -2.64 -2.82
C GLU A 115 -8.73 -3.45 -2.10
N ASN A 116 -7.45 -3.07 -2.21
CA ASN A 116 -6.37 -3.73 -1.47
C ASN A 116 -6.72 -3.77 0.03
N LEU A 117 -7.04 -2.61 0.60
CA LEU A 117 -7.37 -2.51 2.02
C LEU A 117 -8.75 -3.11 2.33
N GLN A 118 -9.78 -2.88 1.50
CA GLN A 118 -11.10 -3.46 1.74
C GLN A 118 -11.07 -5.00 1.74
N PHE A 119 -10.35 -5.60 0.80
CA PHE A 119 -10.26 -7.05 0.68
C PHE A 119 -9.28 -7.64 1.70
N SER A 120 -8.21 -6.93 2.04
CA SER A 120 -7.33 -7.31 3.17
C SER A 120 -8.10 -7.32 4.49
N GLN A 121 -9.02 -6.38 4.72
CA GLN A 121 -9.86 -6.37 5.90
C GLN A 121 -10.78 -7.61 5.97
N ARG A 122 -11.29 -8.10 4.84
CA ARG A 122 -12.07 -9.35 4.77
C ARG A 122 -11.21 -10.56 5.12
N VAL A 123 -9.97 -10.60 4.63
CA VAL A 123 -8.99 -11.64 4.97
C VAL A 123 -8.69 -11.62 6.47
N MET A 124 -8.49 -10.44 7.07
CA MET A 124 -8.31 -10.29 8.51
C MET A 124 -9.51 -10.84 9.29
N GLN A 125 -10.73 -10.50 8.88
CA GLN A 125 -11.96 -10.97 9.52
C GLN A 125 -12.09 -12.50 9.47
N SER A 126 -11.79 -13.14 8.34
CA SER A 126 -11.85 -14.60 8.22
C SER A 126 -10.80 -15.32 9.08
N GLU A 127 -9.67 -14.66 9.34
CA GLU A 127 -8.55 -15.21 10.10
C GLU A 127 -8.56 -14.77 11.58
N GLY A 128 -9.56 -13.98 12.00
CA GLY A 128 -9.67 -13.47 13.37
C GLY A 128 -8.62 -12.41 13.74
N LEU A 129 -7.98 -11.76 12.77
CA LEU A 129 -6.95 -10.73 12.94
C LEU A 129 -7.62 -9.36 13.13
N LYS A 130 -7.10 -8.53 14.05
CA LYS A 130 -7.72 -7.26 14.47
C LYS A 130 -6.87 -6.04 14.16
N THR A 131 -5.56 -6.14 14.35
CA THR A 131 -4.62 -5.03 14.15
C THR A 131 -3.73 -5.28 12.94
N ALA A 132 -3.33 -4.21 12.25
CA ALA A 132 -2.48 -4.31 11.08
C ALA A 132 -1.49 -3.15 10.97
N ILE A 133 -0.28 -3.48 10.51
CA ILE A 133 0.70 -2.53 9.99
C ILE A 133 0.56 -2.52 8.47
N ILE A 134 0.21 -1.38 7.90
CA ILE A 134 0.09 -1.18 6.45
C ILE A 134 1.47 -0.79 5.90
N ILE A 135 2.02 -1.65 5.05
CA ILE A 135 3.38 -1.55 4.55
C ILE A 135 3.37 -1.03 3.11
N THR A 136 4.01 0.13 2.90
CA THR A 136 4.09 0.75 1.58
C THR A 136 5.22 1.78 1.47
N HIS A 137 5.26 2.56 0.38
CA HIS A 137 6.24 3.64 0.23
C HIS A 137 5.79 4.94 0.90
N THR A 138 6.75 5.76 1.32
CA THR A 138 6.51 7.08 1.94
C THR A 138 5.58 7.97 1.11
N PHE A 139 5.81 8.06 -0.21
CA PHE A 139 4.94 8.86 -1.08
C PHE A 139 3.48 8.35 -1.13
N HIS A 140 3.23 7.08 -0.82
CA HIS A 140 1.91 6.46 -0.89
C HIS A 140 1.21 6.37 0.47
N GLY A 141 1.98 6.47 1.57
CA GLY A 141 1.51 6.19 2.93
C GLY A 141 0.27 6.98 3.34
N GLN A 142 0.23 8.29 3.06
CA GLN A 142 -0.89 9.13 3.48
C GLN A 142 -2.23 8.71 2.86
N ARG A 143 -2.23 8.32 1.57
CA ARG A 143 -3.45 7.86 0.91
C ARG A 143 -3.92 6.52 1.48
N ALA A 144 -2.98 5.58 1.68
CA ALA A 144 -3.29 4.30 2.29
C ALA A 144 -3.86 4.46 3.70
N PHE A 145 -3.32 5.38 4.50
CA PHE A 145 -3.80 5.68 5.85
C PHE A 145 -5.22 6.25 5.86
N GLU A 146 -5.53 7.20 4.98
CA GLU A 146 -6.89 7.76 4.88
C GLU A 146 -7.90 6.73 4.44
N ILE A 147 -7.55 5.86 3.49
CA ILE A 147 -8.40 4.74 3.08
C ILE A 147 -8.63 3.78 4.25
N ALA A 148 -7.59 3.43 5.00
CA ALA A 148 -7.72 2.53 6.15
C ALA A 148 -8.64 3.12 7.24
N LYS A 149 -8.56 4.43 7.47
CA LYS A 149 -9.48 5.15 8.35
C LYS A 149 -10.92 5.11 7.85
N GLU A 150 -11.14 5.37 6.57
CA GLU A 150 -12.47 5.28 5.94
C GLU A 150 -13.07 3.88 6.08
N LEU A 151 -12.23 2.85 5.95
CA LEU A 151 -12.61 1.45 6.12
C LEU A 151 -12.71 1.01 7.59
N ASN A 152 -12.57 1.93 8.56
CA ASN A 152 -12.65 1.65 10.00
C ASN A 152 -11.65 0.58 10.47
N TYR A 153 -10.42 0.60 9.95
CA TYR A 153 -9.34 -0.18 10.54
C TYR A 153 -9.12 0.20 12.01
N SER A 154 -8.93 -0.80 12.86
CA SER A 154 -8.60 -0.57 14.28
C SER A 154 -7.15 -0.14 14.40
N HIS A 155 -6.92 1.15 14.68
CA HIS A 155 -5.58 1.76 14.86
C HIS A 155 -4.58 1.38 13.75
N PRO A 156 -4.85 1.73 12.47
CA PRO A 156 -3.95 1.36 11.38
C PRO A 156 -2.58 2.00 11.59
N GLU A 157 -1.54 1.19 11.68
CA GLU A 157 -0.16 1.66 11.72
C GLU A 157 0.44 1.70 10.31
N LEU A 158 1.39 2.60 10.08
CA LEU A 158 2.11 2.70 8.81
C LEU A 158 3.54 2.22 8.97
N GLY A 159 3.94 1.27 8.13
CA GLY A 159 5.33 0.90 7.90
C GLY A 159 5.78 1.44 6.54
N LEU A 160 6.47 2.58 6.52
CA LEU A 160 6.84 3.26 5.28
C LEU A 160 8.31 3.09 4.94
N THR A 161 8.58 2.68 3.71
CA THR A 161 9.93 2.61 3.14
C THR A 161 10.14 3.72 2.09
N ASP A 162 11.35 4.25 2.02
CA ASP A 162 11.76 5.16 0.95
C ASP A 162 12.26 4.36 -0.26
N SER A 163 12.01 4.87 -1.45
CA SER A 163 12.49 4.23 -2.67
C SER A 163 13.86 4.76 -3.08
N LYS A 164 14.75 3.85 -3.45
CA LYS A 164 16.07 4.11 -4.06
C LYS A 164 16.07 3.84 -5.56
N VAL A 165 15.06 3.12 -6.06
CA VAL A 165 14.97 2.68 -7.47
C VAL A 165 13.91 3.42 -8.28
N MET A 166 13.07 4.24 -7.63
CA MET A 166 11.96 4.94 -8.27
C MET A 166 12.22 6.45 -8.39
N SER A 167 11.81 7.03 -9.53
CA SER A 167 11.83 8.49 -9.70
C SER A 167 10.76 9.15 -8.84
N MET A 168 11.16 9.77 -7.73
CA MET A 168 10.22 10.43 -6.82
C MET A 168 9.38 11.51 -7.50
N PHE A 169 9.93 12.23 -8.49
CA PHE A 169 9.15 13.17 -9.28
C PHE A 169 7.99 12.48 -10.01
N LYS A 170 8.29 11.43 -10.80
CA LYS A 170 7.28 10.66 -11.54
C LYS A 170 6.20 10.08 -10.62
N TYR A 171 6.61 9.47 -9.50
CA TYR A 171 5.67 8.77 -8.62
C TYR A 171 4.87 9.72 -7.74
N LYS A 172 5.42 10.86 -7.29
CA LYS A 172 4.62 11.90 -6.62
C LYS A 172 3.61 12.53 -7.58
N THR A 173 3.95 12.76 -8.85
CA THR A 173 2.96 13.25 -9.84
C THR A 173 1.83 12.25 -10.05
N ARG A 174 2.15 10.96 -10.23
CA ARG A 174 1.14 9.90 -10.34
C ARG A 174 0.28 9.82 -9.07
N GLU A 175 0.91 9.97 -7.91
CA GLU A 175 0.21 9.94 -6.64
C GLU A 175 -0.72 11.14 -6.45
N ILE A 176 -0.37 12.35 -6.92
CA ILE A 176 -1.29 13.49 -6.90
C ILE A 176 -2.60 13.15 -7.64
N LEU A 177 -2.50 12.52 -8.80
CA LEU A 177 -3.67 12.08 -9.57
C LEU A 177 -4.46 10.99 -8.83
N ALA A 178 -3.76 9.98 -8.28
CA ALA A 178 -4.39 8.90 -7.54
C ALA A 178 -5.06 9.38 -6.24
N TYR A 179 -4.47 10.34 -5.55
CA TYR A 179 -5.02 10.98 -4.37
C TYR A 179 -6.23 11.84 -4.70
N THR A 180 -6.18 12.56 -5.83
CA THR A 180 -7.35 13.29 -6.33
C THR A 180 -8.50 12.33 -6.63
N LYS A 181 -8.23 11.21 -7.31
CA LYS A 181 -9.21 10.14 -7.54
C LYS A 181 -9.79 9.61 -6.22
N TRP A 182 -8.93 9.35 -5.23
CA TRP A 182 -9.36 8.91 -3.90
C TRP A 182 -10.31 9.93 -3.25
N LYS A 183 -9.96 11.22 -3.28
CA LYS A 183 -10.79 12.27 -2.71
C LYS A 183 -12.13 12.41 -3.42
N MET A 184 -12.18 12.22 -4.73
CA MET A 184 -13.45 12.14 -5.45
C MET A 184 -14.26 10.91 -5.05
N GLN A 185 -13.63 9.73 -4.97
CA GLN A 185 -14.30 8.49 -4.56
C GLN A 185 -14.87 8.59 -3.14
N GLN A 186 -14.12 9.19 -2.21
CA GLN A 186 -14.52 9.38 -0.81
C GLN A 186 -15.80 10.21 -0.64
N LEU A 187 -16.12 11.10 -1.59
CA LEU A 187 -17.37 11.89 -1.54
C LEU A 187 -18.63 11.06 -1.80
N PHE A 188 -18.49 9.82 -2.27
CA PHE A 188 -19.59 8.92 -2.63
C PHE A 188 -19.63 7.65 -1.76
N LEU A 189 -18.80 7.57 -0.72
CA LEU A 189 -18.83 6.52 0.30
C LEU A 189 -19.72 6.95 1.48
#